data_AF-A0A480BQ19-F1
#
_entry.id   AF-A0A480BQ19-F1
#
_cell.length_a   1.000
_cell.length_b   1.000
_cell.length_c   1.000
_cell.angle_alpha   90.00
_cell.angle_beta   90.00
_cell.angle_gamma   90.00
#
_symmetry.space_group_name_H-M   'P 1'
#
loop_
_entity.id
_entity.type
_entity.pdbx_description
1 polymer ?
#
loop_
_entity_poly.entity_id
_entity_poly.type
_entity_poly.pdbx_seq_one_letter_code
_entity_poly.pdbx_strand_id
1 'polypeptide(L)' 'MKEWLAMGGYGWFVWPAYLLTAAVLLLNLWWPLRSYRKLRRGLTGKPDAAMPETIDHQRR' A
#
# COMPACT_ATOMS: atom_id res chain seq x y z
N MET A 1 -4.83 37.65 -10.76
CA MET A 1 -4.26 36.37 -10.26
C MET A 1 -4.98 35.10 -10.76
N LYS A 2 -5.92 35.17 -11.73
CA LYS A 2 -6.53 33.97 -12.37
C LYS A 2 -6.05 33.73 -13.81
N GLU A 3 -5.36 34.69 -14.41
CA GLU A 3 -4.77 34.62 -15.76
C GLU A 3 -3.92 33.36 -15.99
N TRP A 4 -3.11 32.98 -15.01
CA TRP A 4 -2.22 31.81 -15.07
C TRP A 4 -2.97 30.48 -15.01
N LEU A 5 -4.12 30.46 -14.33
CA LEU A 5 -5.01 29.30 -14.31
C LEU A 5 -5.79 29.17 -15.61
N ALA A 6 -6.02 30.30 -16.29
CA ALA A 6 -6.68 30.31 -17.58
C ALA A 6 -5.70 29.96 -18.71
N MET A 7 -4.40 30.32 -18.65
CA MET A 7 -3.38 30.00 -19.67
C MET A 7 -3.92 30.15 -21.12
N GLY A 8 -4.66 31.23 -21.38
CA GLY A 8 -5.30 31.48 -22.69
C GLY A 8 -6.56 30.64 -23.00
N GLY A 9 -7.21 30.04 -22.01
CA GLY A 9 -8.41 29.21 -22.12
C GLY A 9 -8.20 27.70 -21.93
N TYR A 10 -6.95 27.22 -21.94
CA TYR A 10 -6.64 25.78 -21.92
C TYR A 10 -6.49 25.17 -20.52
N GLY A 11 -6.29 25.98 -19.48
CA GLY A 11 -6.07 25.45 -18.14
C GLY A 11 -7.22 24.56 -17.65
N TRP A 12 -8.46 24.87 -18.03
CA TRP A 12 -9.64 24.06 -17.68
C TRP A 12 -9.60 22.61 -18.19
N PHE A 13 -8.85 22.32 -19.25
CA PHE A 13 -8.67 20.95 -19.76
C PHE A 13 -7.54 20.20 -19.06
N VAL A 14 -6.50 20.93 -18.65
CA VAL A 14 -5.27 20.37 -18.09
C VAL A 14 -5.42 20.05 -16.61
N TRP A 15 -6.08 20.92 -15.85
CA TRP A 15 -6.36 20.71 -14.42
C TRP A 15 -7.11 19.41 -14.11
N PRO A 16 -8.23 19.05 -14.77
CA PRO A 16 -8.92 17.79 -14.49
C PRO A 16 -8.08 16.57 -14.85
N ALA A 17 -7.22 16.64 -15.87
CA ALA A 17 -6.28 15.56 -16.17
C ALA A 17 -5.29 15.36 -15.02
N TYR A 18 -4.68 16.44 -14.51
CA TYR A 18 -3.81 16.35 -13.32
C TYR A 18 -4.56 15.92 -12.06
N LEU A 19 -5.81 16.36 -11.88
CA LEU A 19 -6.64 15.98 -10.74
C LEU A 19 -6.97 14.48 -10.78
N LEU A 20 -7.27 13.95 -11.97
CA LEU A 20 -7.51 12.53 -12.18
C LEU A 20 -6.25 11.71 -11.93
N THR A 21 -5.09 12.15 -12.46
CA THR A 21 -3.81 11.49 -12.20
C THR A 21 -3.47 11.49 -10.71
N ALA A 22 -3.64 12.62 -10.01
CA ALA A 22 -3.41 12.72 -8.58
C ALA A 22 -4.35 11.79 -7.79
N ALA A 23 -5.64 11.72 -8.17
CA ALA A 23 -6.60 10.82 -7.55
C ALA A 23 -6.22 9.35 -7.73
N VAL A 24 -5.80 8.96 -8.94
CA VAL A 24 -5.32 7.60 -9.22
C VAL A 24 -4.08 7.27 -8.41
N LEU A 25 -3.10 8.18 -8.34
CA LEU A 25 -1.90 7.99 -7.50
C LEU A 25 -2.25 7.83 -6.02
N LEU A 26 -3.11 8.70 -5.50
CA LEU A 26 -3.57 8.64 -4.10
C LEU A 26 -4.26 7.31 -3.81
N LEU A 27 -5.18 6.85 -4.67
CA LEU A 27 -5.85 5.56 -4.51
C LEU A 27 -4.87 4.39 -4.58
N ASN A 28 -3.94 4.44 -5.54
CA ASN A 28 -2.91 3.42 -5.71
C ASN A 28 -1.98 3.34 -4.51
N LEU A 29 -1.69 4.46 -3.84
CA LEU A 29 -0.88 4.50 -2.64
C LEU A 29 -1.67 4.11 -1.38
N TRP A 30 -2.96 4.46 -1.32
CA TRP A 30 -3.80 4.20 -0.14
C TRP A 30 -4.10 2.71 0.04
N TRP A 31 -4.25 1.97 -1.07
CA TRP A 31 -4.50 0.53 -1.09
C TRP A 31 -3.39 -0.32 -0.43
N PRO A 32 -2.11 -0.15 -0.79
CA PRO A 32 -1.00 -0.83 -0.14
C PRO A 32 -0.86 -0.36 1.29
N LEU A 33 -0.96 0.94 1.62
CA LEU A 33 -0.86 1.39 3.02
C LEU A 33 -1.91 0.71 3.93
N ARG A 34 -3.13 0.51 3.43
CA ARG A 34 -4.18 -0.21 4.17
C ARG A 34 -3.90 -1.70 4.28
N SER A 35 -3.31 -2.31 3.24
CA SER A 35 -2.96 -3.74 3.21
C SER A 35 -1.69 -4.07 4.01
N TYR A 36 -0.72 -3.17 4.07
CA TYR A 36 0.50 -3.30 4.87
C TYR A 36 0.21 -3.39 6.37
N ARG A 37 -0.90 -2.81 6.86
CA ARG A 37 -1.36 -3.03 8.25
C ARG A 37 -1.80 -4.47 8.51
N LYS A 38 -2.29 -5.21 7.49
CA LYS A 38 -2.64 -6.62 7.64
C LYS A 38 -1.41 -7.53 7.60
N LEU A 39 -0.44 -7.24 6.74
CA LEU A 39 0.74 -8.11 6.56
C LEU A 39 1.73 -8.06 7.73
N ARG A 40 1.85 -6.90 8.42
CA ARG A 40 2.71 -6.78 9.61
C ARG A 40 2.21 -7.56 10.83
N ARG A 41 0.95 -8.04 10.84
CA ARG A 41 0.44 -8.92 11.89
C ARG A 41 0.82 -10.39 11.71
N GLY A 42 1.26 -10.79 10.51
CA GLY A 42 1.66 -12.17 10.21
C GLY A 42 3.14 -12.47 10.46
N LEU A 43 4.03 -11.47 10.36
CA LEU A 43 5.48 -11.65 10.48
C LEU A 43 6.00 -11.53 11.93
N THR A 44 5.14 -11.12 12.87
CA THR A 44 5.37 -11.34 14.32
C THR A 44 4.78 -12.68 14.78
N GLY A 45 4.38 -13.54 13.84
CA GLY A 45 4.21 -14.96 14.06
C GLY A 45 5.57 -15.66 14.01
N LYS A 46 6.30 -15.57 15.12
CA LYS A 46 7.34 -16.49 15.59
C LYS A 46 7.87 -17.51 14.55
N PRO A 47 9.03 -17.27 13.90
CA PRO A 47 9.76 -18.30 13.19
C PRO A 47 10.51 -19.23 14.17
N ASP A 48 9.79 -19.90 15.08
CA ASP A 48 10.38 -20.98 15.92
C ASP A 48 9.65 -22.32 15.72
N ALA A 49 9.01 -22.50 14.57
CA ALA A 49 8.80 -23.84 14.04
C ALA A 49 10.11 -24.34 13.43
N ALA A 50 11.14 -24.56 14.26
CA ALA A 50 12.33 -25.30 13.86
C ALA A 50 13.15 -25.77 15.09
N MET A 51 12.49 -26.36 16.08
CA MET A 51 13.16 -27.41 16.86
C MET A 51 12.60 -28.75 16.38
N PRO A 52 13.22 -29.36 15.36
CA PRO A 52 12.95 -30.76 15.08
C PRO A 52 13.45 -31.57 16.28
N GLU A 53 12.77 -32.68 16.55
CA GLU A 53 13.36 -33.80 17.28
C GLU A 53 13.44 -33.63 18.82
N THR A 54 12.30 -33.47 19.50
CA THR A 54 12.18 -34.13 20.82
C THR A 54 11.67 -35.54 20.55
N ILE A 55 12.57 -36.46 20.84
CA ILE A 55 12.56 -37.85 20.47
C ILE A 55 11.36 -38.57 21.11
N ASP A 56 10.71 -39.38 20.29
CA ASP A 56 9.79 -40.45 20.66
C ASP A 56 10.53 -41.50 21.51
N HIS A 57 10.64 -41.23 22.82
CA HIS A 57 11.14 -42.19 23.81
C HIS A 57 10.05 -42.68 24.77
N GLN A 58 8.76 -42.44 24.46
CA GLN A 58 7.64 -42.81 25.34
C GLN A 58 6.86 -44.04 24.87
N ARG A 59 7.47 -44.89 24.03
CA ARG A 59 6.93 -46.21 23.69
C ARG A 59 8.03 -47.27 23.74
N ARG A 60 8.31 -47.81 24.93
CA ARG A 60 8.51 -49.25 25.23
C ARG A 60 9.07 -49.47 26.63
#